data_AF-A0A239AFQ1-F1
#
_entry.id   AF-A0A239AFQ1-F1
#
_cell.length_a   1.000
_cell.length_b   1.000
_cell.length_c   1.000
_cell.angle_alpha   90.00
_cell.angle_beta   90.00
_cell.angle_gamma   90.00
#
_symmetry.space_group_name_H-M   'P 1'
#
loop_
_entity.id
_entity.type
_entity.pdbx_description
1 polymer ?
#
loop_
_entity_poly.entity_id
_entity_poly.type
_entity_poly.pdbx_seq_one_letter_code
_entity_poly.pdbx_strand_id
1 'polypeptide(L)'
;MSAPTPLSWPALIHHLGDAELEYIADDSAWQTWGASPGAARLIDSHGIAYAITPDRRLNLLNHMTLEEILILIRAHAAQEGICCTSKIGAISIPAAINLLSSLSVEPGCNQAI
;
A
#
# COMPACT_ATOMS: atom_id res chain seq x y z
N MET A 1 -11.81 -3.16 27.38
CA MET A 1 -12.49 -2.93 26.09
C MET A 1 -11.61 -1.96 25.31
N SER A 2 -10.68 -2.48 24.50
CA SER A 2 -9.80 -1.60 23.72
C SER A 2 -10.64 -1.03 22.57
N ALA A 3 -10.77 0.29 22.51
CA ALA A 3 -11.39 0.97 21.38
C ALA A 3 -10.70 0.52 20.08
N PRO A 4 -11.43 0.38 18.96
CA PRO A 4 -10.77 0.13 17.68
C PRO A 4 -9.77 1.26 17.45
N THR A 5 -8.50 0.92 17.31
CA THR A 5 -7.46 1.91 16.99
C THR A 5 -7.91 2.65 15.75
N PRO A 6 -8.04 3.99 15.78
CA PRO A 6 -8.50 4.73 14.63
C PRO A 6 -7.53 4.48 13.48
N LEU A 7 -8.06 4.04 12.35
CA LEU A 7 -7.27 3.81 11.15
C LEU A 7 -6.59 5.12 10.75
N SER A 8 -5.28 5.07 10.54
CA SER A 8 -4.50 6.27 10.23
C SER A 8 -4.12 6.31 8.75
N TRP A 9 -4.48 7.41 8.12
CA TRP A 9 -4.15 7.70 6.73
C TRP A 9 -2.80 8.43 6.63
N PRO A 10 -2.12 8.40 5.47
CA PRO A 10 -2.43 7.60 4.29
C PRO A 10 -2.22 6.10 4.55
N ALA A 11 -2.90 5.26 3.78
CA ALA A 11 -2.79 3.80 3.87
C ALA A 11 -2.49 3.20 2.50
N LEU A 12 -2.14 1.93 2.50
CA LEU A 12 -1.72 1.18 1.33
C LEU A 12 -2.49 -0.13 1.26
N ILE A 13 -3.08 -0.41 0.11
CA ILE A 13 -3.76 -1.68 -0.16
C ILE A 13 -2.81 -2.57 -0.93
N HIS A 14 -2.64 -3.80 -0.48
CA HIS A 14 -1.84 -4.82 -1.14
C HIS A 14 -2.75 -5.99 -1.53
N HIS A 15 -2.79 -6.29 -2.82
CA HIS A 15 -3.60 -7.38 -3.37
C HIS A 15 -2.85 -8.70 -3.23
N LEU A 16 -3.34 -9.63 -2.39
CA LEU A 16 -2.65 -10.90 -2.16
C LEU A 16 -2.73 -11.78 -3.41
N GLY A 17 -1.56 -12.15 -3.93
CA GLY A 17 -1.43 -12.95 -5.15
C GLY A 17 -0.83 -12.18 -6.32
N ASP A 18 -0.81 -10.85 -6.21
CA ASP A 18 -0.08 -9.96 -7.11
C ASP A 18 0.84 -9.04 -6.28
N ALA A 19 1.84 -8.38 -6.88
CA ALA A 19 2.58 -7.32 -6.19
C ALA A 19 1.97 -5.92 -6.47
N GLU A 20 0.73 -5.89 -6.95
CA GLU A 20 -0.09 -4.68 -7.04
C GLU A 20 -0.34 -4.04 -5.67
N LEU A 21 -0.01 -2.74 -5.61
CA LEU A 21 -0.25 -1.88 -4.47
C LEU A 21 -1.06 -0.66 -4.89
N GLU A 22 -2.05 -0.31 -4.09
CA GLU A 22 -2.83 0.92 -4.26
C GLU A 22 -2.61 1.88 -3.08
N TYR A 23 -2.49 3.16 -3.41
CA TYR A 23 -2.39 4.22 -2.43
C TYR A 23 -3.78 4.77 -2.07
N ILE A 24 -4.08 4.85 -0.77
CA ILE A 24 -5.29 5.47 -0.25
C ILE A 24 -4.92 6.68 0.60
N ALA A 25 -5.25 7.86 0.11
CA ALA A 25 -4.90 9.13 0.74
C ALA A 25 -5.64 9.37 2.06
N ASP A 26 -6.93 9.03 2.10
CA ASP A 26 -7.86 9.37 3.17
C ASP A 26 -9.11 8.46 3.19
N ASP A 27 -9.99 8.68 4.16
CA ASP A 27 -11.24 7.94 4.30
C ASP A 27 -12.15 8.09 3.08
N SER A 28 -12.18 9.25 2.42
CA SER A 28 -13.02 9.45 1.24
C SER A 28 -12.55 8.56 0.08
N ALA A 29 -11.23 8.52 -0.15
CA ALA A 29 -10.62 7.61 -1.12
C ALA A 29 -10.95 6.14 -0.80
N TRP A 30 -10.90 5.74 0.47
CA TRP A 30 -11.32 4.41 0.91
C TRP A 30 -12.79 4.11 0.64
N GLN A 31 -13.70 5.05 0.91
CA GLN A 31 -15.12 4.86 0.64
C GLN A 31 -15.37 4.63 -0.86
N THR A 32 -14.66 5.36 -1.71
CA THR A 32 -14.75 5.24 -3.18
C THR A 32 -13.95 4.07 -3.75
N TRP A 33 -13.04 3.47 -2.97
CA TRP A 33 -12.23 2.34 -3.42
C TRP A 33 -13.13 1.14 -3.71
N GLY A 34 -13.16 0.76 -4.98
CA GLY A 34 -13.89 -0.41 -5.45
C GLY A 34 -13.18 -1.65 -4.97
N ALA A 35 -13.72 -2.29 -3.92
CA ALA A 35 -13.15 -3.52 -3.41
C ALA A 35 -13.14 -4.58 -4.53
N SER A 36 -11.97 -4.83 -5.10
CA SER A 36 -11.76 -5.99 -5.96
C SER A 36 -12.08 -7.24 -5.13
N PRO A 37 -12.76 -8.26 -5.70
CA PRO A 37 -13.13 -9.48 -4.97
C PRO A 37 -11.93 -10.36 -4.53
N GLY A 38 -10.71 -9.85 -4.65
CA GLY A 38 -9.48 -10.50 -4.21
C GLY A 38 -9.24 -10.36 -2.71
N ALA A 39 -8.40 -11.24 -2.17
CA ALA A 39 -7.93 -11.11 -0.81
C ALA A 39 -6.97 -9.93 -0.75
N ALA A 40 -7.43 -8.77 -0.27
CA ALA A 40 -6.60 -7.58 -0.14
C ALA A 40 -6.32 -7.31 1.34
N ARG A 41 -5.15 -6.70 1.61
CA ARG A 41 -4.78 -6.22 2.94
C ARG A 41 -4.56 -4.71 2.90
N LEU A 42 -5.03 -4.01 3.92
CA LEU A 42 -4.79 -2.58 4.12
C LEU A 42 -3.70 -2.39 5.16
N ILE A 43 -2.75 -1.51 4.90
CA ILE A 43 -1.65 -1.17 5.81
C ILE A 43 -1.71 0.32 6.07
N ASP A 44 -1.90 0.71 7.32
CA ASP A 44 -2.03 2.11 7.71
C ASP A 44 -0.66 2.82 7.85
N SER A 45 -0.67 4.13 8.08
CA SER A 45 0.57 4.93 8.24
C SER A 45 1.39 4.58 9.48
N HIS A 46 0.84 3.83 10.43
CA HIS A 46 1.59 3.29 11.58
C HIS A 46 2.19 1.90 11.30
N GLY A 47 1.91 1.31 10.15
CA GLY A 47 2.33 -0.06 9.80
C GLY A 47 1.38 -1.13 10.31
N ILE A 48 0.19 -0.78 10.79
CA ILE A 48 -0.81 -1.75 11.20
C ILE A 48 -1.47 -2.33 9.94
N ALA A 49 -1.39 -3.65 9.78
CA ALA A 49 -2.00 -4.37 8.69
C ALA A 49 -3.36 -4.96 9.09
N TYR A 50 -4.31 -4.84 8.17
CA TYR A 50 -5.68 -5.28 8.30
C TYR A 50 -6.05 -6.15 7.10
N ALA A 51 -6.69 -7.29 7.33
CA ALA A 51 -7.35 -8.06 6.29
C ALA A 51 -8.66 -7.37 5.92
N ILE A 52 -8.89 -7.17 4.63
CA ILE A 52 -10.17 -6.68 4.12
C ILE A 52 -11.07 -7.90 3.87
N THR A 53 -12.19 -7.97 4.57
CA THR A 53 -13.19 -9.03 4.33
C THR A 53 -14.05 -8.69 3.11
N PRO A 54 -14.75 -9.68 2.52
CA PRO A 54 -15.68 -9.45 1.42
C PRO A 54 -16.79 -8.43 1.74
N ASP A 55 -17.13 -8.30 3.02
CA ASP A 55 -18.07 -7.32 3.58
C ASP A 55 -17.43 -5.94 3.88
N ARG A 56 -16.22 -5.66 3.37
CA ARG A 56 -15.43 -4.43 3.58
C ARG A 56 -15.13 -4.12 5.05
N ARG A 57 -15.06 -5.12 5.92
CA ARG A 57 -14.60 -4.95 7.31
C ARG A 57 -13.09 -5.16 7.38
N LEU A 58 -12.47 -4.43 8.30
CA LEU A 58 -11.05 -4.50 8.57
C LEU A 58 -10.81 -5.38 9.79
N ASN A 59 -10.18 -6.53 9.59
CA ASN A 59 -9.73 -7.40 10.67
C ASN A 59 -8.24 -7.14 10.92
N LEU A 60 -7.89 -6.72 12.13
CA LEU A 60 -6.50 -6.54 12.54
C LEU A 60 -5.74 -7.86 12.34
N LEU A 61 -4.65 -7.82 11.56
CA LEU A 61 -3.78 -8.96 11.34
C LEU A 61 -2.56 -8.88 12.23
N ASN A 62 -1.67 -7.95 11.91
CA ASN A 62 -0.37 -7.80 12.54
C ASN A 62 0.18 -6.39 12.32
N HIS A 63 1.30 -6.11 12.98
CA HIS A 63 2.07 -4.90 12.75
C HIS A 63 3.21 -5.22 11.79
N MET A 64 3.39 -4.37 10.79
CA MET A 64 4.45 -4.44 9.79
C MET A 64 5.49 -3.38 10.07
N THR A 65 6.72 -3.82 9.92
CA THR A 65 7.88 -2.95 9.97
C THR A 65 8.02 -2.14 8.68
N LEU A 66 8.77 -1.04 8.78
CA LEU A 66 9.14 -0.24 7.62
C LEU A 66 9.83 -1.08 6.53
N GLU A 67 10.68 -2.03 6.92
CA GLU A 67 11.39 -2.90 5.97
C GLU A 67 10.41 -3.79 5.18
N GLU A 68 9.41 -4.37 5.84
CA GLU A 68 8.38 -5.16 5.16
C GLU A 68 7.58 -4.31 4.17
N ILE A 69 7.21 -3.09 4.54
CA ILE A 69 6.47 -2.18 3.66
C ILE A 69 7.34 -1.77 2.46
N LEU A 70 8.63 -1.52 2.68
CA LEU A 70 9.57 -1.23 1.58
C LEU A 70 9.74 -2.43 0.64
N ILE A 71 9.72 -3.66 1.16
CA ILE A 71 9.76 -4.87 0.31
C ILE A 71 8.55 -4.92 -0.63
N LEU A 72 7.35 -4.61 -0.12
CA LEU A 72 6.14 -4.55 -0.97
C LEU A 72 6.29 -3.48 -2.05
N ILE A 73 6.67 -2.25 -1.66
CA ILE A 73 6.81 -1.13 -2.59
C ILE A 73 7.85 -1.45 -3.67
N ARG A 74 8.95 -2.11 -3.30
CA ARG A 74 9.96 -2.57 -4.26
C ARG A 74 9.43 -3.66 -5.18
N ALA A 75 8.62 -4.58 -4.67
CA ALA A 75 7.99 -5.61 -5.49
C ALA A 75 7.03 -5.00 -6.52
N HIS A 76 6.21 -4.04 -6.10
CA HIS A 76 5.35 -3.26 -6.98
C HIS A 76 6.15 -2.49 -8.03
N ALA A 77 7.15 -1.73 -7.60
CA ALA A 77 8.03 -0.98 -8.50
C ALA A 77 8.75 -1.90 -9.50
N ALA A 78 9.11 -3.13 -9.10
CA ALA A 78 9.71 -4.10 -10.00
C ALA A 78 8.72 -4.63 -11.05
N GLN A 79 7.44 -4.84 -10.68
CA GLN A 79 6.38 -5.17 -11.64
C GLN A 79 6.15 -4.04 -12.65
N GLU A 80 6.17 -2.79 -12.18
CA GLU A 80 6.07 -1.59 -13.02
C GLU A 80 7.32 -1.34 -13.89
N GLY A 81 8.34 -2.20 -13.80
CA GLY A 81 9.56 -2.10 -14.62
C GLY A 81 10.58 -1.07 -14.13
N ILE A 82 10.44 -0.55 -12.91
CA ILE A 82 11.34 0.43 -12.31
C ILE A 82 12.65 -0.27 -11.92
N CYS A 83 13.68 -0.15 -12.77
CA CYS A 83 14.96 -0.84 -12.63
C CYS A 83 15.78 -0.45 -11.37
N CYS A 84 15.44 0.66 -10.70
CA CYS A 84 16.18 1.21 -9.55
C CYS A 84 15.53 0.94 -8.17
N THR A 85 14.81 -0.17 -7.99
CA THR A 85 14.11 -0.50 -6.74
C THR A 85 15.02 -0.52 -5.49
N SER A 86 16.30 -0.86 -5.64
CA SER A 86 17.27 -0.88 -4.54
C SER A 86 17.56 0.49 -3.90
N LYS A 87 17.28 1.60 -4.61
CA LYS A 87 17.37 2.97 -4.06
C LYS A 87 16.08 3.47 -3.43
N ILE A 88 14.98 2.73 -3.59
CA ILE A 88 13.71 3.07 -2.96
C ILE A 88 13.83 2.72 -1.47
N GLY A 89 14.00 3.76 -0.68
CA GLY A 89 14.07 3.72 0.77
C GLY A 89 13.31 4.91 1.34
N ALA A 90 12.74 4.71 2.52
CA ALA A 90 12.04 5.74 3.26
C ALA A 90 12.59 5.80 4.68
N ILE A 91 12.49 6.98 5.29
CA ILE A 91 12.88 7.20 6.69
C ILE A 91 11.76 6.83 7.67
N SER A 92 10.53 6.60 7.19
CA SER A 92 9.34 6.31 7.98
C SER A 92 8.26 5.66 7.12
N ILE A 93 7.33 4.93 7.75
CA ILE A 93 6.19 4.29 7.08
C ILE A 93 5.33 5.28 6.27
N PRO A 94 4.90 6.44 6.80
CA PRO A 94 4.15 7.41 6.01
C PRO A 94 4.94 7.95 4.81
N ALA A 95 6.26 8.07 4.93
CA ALA A 95 7.12 8.47 3.81
C ALA A 95 7.20 7.35 2.74
N ALA A 96 7.22 6.08 3.16
CA ALA A 96 7.18 4.94 2.25
C ALA A 96 5.85 4.87 1.48
N ILE A 97 4.72 5.04 2.18
CA ILE A 97 3.39 5.03 1.56
C ILE A 97 3.25 6.22 0.58
N ASN A 98 3.75 7.40 0.95
CA ASN A 98 3.77 8.54 0.02
C ASN A 98 4.67 8.31 -1.20
N LEU A 99 5.78 7.57 -1.07
CA LEU A 99 6.58 7.20 -2.25
C LEU A 99 5.75 6.41 -3.26
N LEU A 100 4.90 5.47 -2.81
CA LEU A 100 4.02 4.73 -3.71
C LEU A 100 3.13 5.67 -4.55
N SER A 101 2.55 6.71 -3.93
CA SER A 101 1.75 7.71 -4.66
C SER A 101 2.53 8.41 -5.79
N SER A 102 3.85 8.52 -5.65
CA SER A 102 4.73 9.11 -6.68
C SER A 102 5.14 8.10 -7.75
N LEU A 103 5.13 6.81 -7.43
CA LEU A 103 5.49 5.73 -8.35
C LEU A 103 4.31 5.32 -9.26
N SER A 104 3.08 5.37 -8.75
CA SER A 104 1.87 5.05 -9.53
C SER A 104 1.49 6.12 -10.58
N VAL A 105 2.29 7.20 -10.72
CA VAL A 105 2.08 8.31 -11.67
C VAL A 105 3.11 8.26 -12.80
N GLU A 106 3.36 7.09 -13.41
CA GLU A 106 4.12 7.03 -14.68
C GLU A 106 3.47 6.12 -15.75
N PRO A 107 2.38 6.56 -16.42
CA PRO A 107 2.08 6.06 -17.76
C PRO A 107 3.05 6.73 -18.74
N GLY A 108 4.31 6.30 -18.79
CA GLY A 108 5.29 7.13 -19.49
C GLY A 108 6.69 6.61 -19.74
N CYS A 109 7.01 5.31 -19.63
CA CYS A 109 8.26 4.84 -20.23
C CYS A 109 8.07 4.67 -21.76
N ASN A 110 7.85 5.79 -22.45
CA ASN A 110 8.16 5.90 -23.87
C ASN A 110 9.69 5.98 -23.96
N GLN A 111 10.35 4.83 -23.82
CA GLN A 111 11.80 4.73 -23.99
C GLN A 111 12.10 4.95 -25.46
N ALA A 112 12.38 6.20 -25.81
CA ALA A 112 12.98 6.58 -27.06
C ALA A 112 14.35 5.89 -27.17
N ILE A 113 14.45 4.95 -28.11
CA ILE A 113 15.68 4.59 -28.84
C ILE A 113 15.32 4.27 -30.28
#